data_AF-A0A1G2EKR8-F1
#
_entry.id   AF-A0A1G2EKR8-F1
#
_cell.length_a   1.000
_cell.length_b   1.000
_cell.length_c   1.000
_cell.angle_alpha   90.00
_cell.angle_beta   90.00
_cell.angle_gamma   90.00
#
_symmetry.space_group_name_H-M   'P 1'
#
loop_
_entity.id
_entity.type
_entity.pdbx_description
1 polymer ?
#
loop_
_entity_poly.entity_id
_entity_poly.type
_entity_poly.pdbx_seq_one_letter_code
_entity_poly.pdbx_strand_id
1 'polypeptide(L)'
;MYKYHLPRPIIVKLTDELGFRLRQKAAEYIAANQNRTGAERGSSEEQGFGALAEMVIRNKLGMPEINPEDHPLGYDILLPSGIKVDVKCRGGALPFKEEYESSDGIAREAKHNFFARQMHDERLDADIYVMTHLETPSKRELPGTTRQRKWVLYICGWVSKERVANEGVYLPRGSLTEQGRTWFTYRGQEIEYYNRNLNGLETVEDLLSIDPPDVEKDRNHKGDLNLTSVDAVRIAYDLIGRGVLSEKHLAFVQKETGLTKIVKPILHANQYFHLLYWLKGKGALTDGEIEKARQVLQEEPYSGI
;
A
#
# COMPACT_ATOMS: atom_id res chain seq x y z
N MET A 1 -6.45 18.07 -14.80
CA MET A 1 -5.98 16.88 -15.51
C MET A 1 -4.56 16.55 -15.11
N TYR A 2 -4.47 15.50 -14.31
CA TYR A 2 -3.25 14.92 -13.82
C TYR A 2 -2.40 14.33 -14.96
N LYS A 3 -1.08 14.44 -14.82
CA LYS A 3 -0.10 13.82 -15.72
C LYS A 3 0.51 12.63 -15.01
N TYR A 4 0.55 11.48 -15.69
CA TYR A 4 1.15 10.28 -15.11
C TYR A 4 2.65 10.45 -14.86
N HIS A 5 3.08 10.05 -13.67
CA HIS A 5 4.49 9.91 -13.29
C HIS A 5 4.76 8.50 -12.75
N LEU A 6 6.00 8.04 -12.89
CA LEU A 6 6.45 6.84 -12.19
C LEU A 6 6.41 7.08 -10.68
N PRO A 7 5.97 6.09 -9.87
CA PRO A 7 5.78 6.24 -8.42
C PRO A 7 7.11 6.26 -7.65
N ARG A 8 7.81 7.38 -7.78
CA ARG A 8 9.02 7.72 -7.03
C ARG A 8 8.63 8.60 -5.85
N PRO A 9 9.03 8.26 -4.61
CA PRO A 9 8.57 9.03 -3.46
C PRO A 9 9.10 10.46 -3.44
N ILE A 10 8.21 11.41 -3.18
CA ILE A 10 8.59 12.79 -2.83
C ILE A 10 9.10 12.78 -1.38
N ILE A 11 10.31 13.30 -1.16
CA ILE A 11 10.97 13.28 0.15
C ILE A 11 10.78 14.62 0.86
N VAL A 12 10.09 14.60 2.00
CA VAL A 12 9.87 15.77 2.86
C VAL A 12 10.57 15.57 4.20
N LYS A 13 11.63 16.35 4.45
CA LYS A 13 12.33 16.35 5.74
C LYS A 13 11.54 17.16 6.76
N LEU A 14 11.29 16.59 7.93
CA LEU A 14 10.54 17.21 9.04
C LEU A 14 11.43 17.52 10.25
N THR A 15 12.72 17.75 9.98
CA THR A 15 13.76 17.99 10.98
C THR A 15 14.02 19.47 11.27
N ASP A 16 13.41 20.36 10.50
CA ASP A 16 13.48 21.81 10.68
C ASP A 16 12.40 22.31 11.65
N GLU A 17 12.32 23.63 11.84
CA GLU A 17 11.38 24.28 12.74
C GLU A 17 9.92 24.05 12.32
N LEU A 18 9.63 24.16 11.01
CA LEU A 18 8.30 23.87 10.47
C LEU A 18 7.92 22.41 10.71
N GLY A 19 8.81 21.47 10.40
CA GLY A 19 8.58 20.04 10.62
C GLY A 19 8.40 19.67 12.10
N PHE A 20 9.13 20.32 13.02
CA PHE A 20 8.89 20.15 14.45
C PHE A 20 7.52 20.67 14.89
N ARG A 21 7.12 21.85 14.41
CA ARG A 21 5.80 22.42 14.68
C ARG A 21 4.65 21.54 14.16
N LEU A 22 4.77 20.98 12.96
CA LEU A 22 3.78 20.03 12.43
C LEU A 22 3.69 18.77 13.30
N ARG A 23 4.83 18.25 13.79
CA ARG A 23 4.86 17.13 14.75
C ARG A 23 4.20 17.46 16.08
N GLN A 24 4.34 18.70 16.58
CA GLN A 24 3.65 19.16 17.79
C GLN A 24 2.14 19.18 17.59
N LYS A 25 1.67 19.75 16.47
CA LYS A 25 0.24 19.77 16.14
C LYS A 25 -0.35 18.37 16.00
N ALA A 26 0.37 17.45 15.36
CA ALA A 26 -0.06 16.06 15.28
C ALA A 26 -0.16 15.39 16.66
N ALA A 27 0.78 15.68 17.58
CA ALA A 27 0.72 15.18 18.95
C ALA A 27 -0.50 15.74 19.72
N GLU A 28 -0.76 17.05 19.61
CA GLU A 28 -1.90 17.72 20.22
C GLU A 28 -3.23 17.17 19.67
N TYR A 29 -3.32 16.99 18.35
CA TYR A 29 -4.50 16.42 17.69
C TYR A 29 -4.82 15.02 18.20
N ILE A 30 -3.83 14.13 18.28
CA ILE A 30 -4.04 12.76 18.78
C ILE A 30 -4.36 12.75 20.27
N ALA A 31 -3.76 13.63 21.08
CA ALA A 31 -4.09 13.69 22.50
C ALA A 31 -5.58 13.99 22.74
N ALA A 32 -6.19 14.80 21.88
CA ALA A 32 -7.61 15.16 21.96
C ALA A 32 -8.55 14.19 21.22
N ASN A 33 -8.12 13.62 20.08
CA ASN A 33 -8.99 12.90 19.13
C ASN A 33 -8.61 11.42 18.94
N GLN A 34 -7.81 10.85 19.84
CA GLN A 34 -7.38 9.45 19.73
C GLN A 34 -8.59 8.53 19.61
N ASN A 35 -8.64 7.77 18.51
CA ASN A 35 -9.66 6.75 18.38
C ASN A 35 -9.28 5.53 19.23
N ARG A 36 -10.05 5.32 20.31
CA ARG A 36 -9.90 4.21 21.27
C ARG A 36 -10.96 3.12 21.11
N THR A 37 -11.84 3.24 20.12
CA THR A 37 -12.99 2.33 19.92
C THR A 37 -13.00 1.79 18.49
N GLY A 38 -13.40 0.54 18.30
CA GLY A 38 -13.45 -0.11 16.98
C GLY A 38 -12.31 -1.11 16.72
N ALA A 39 -12.61 -2.11 15.89
CA ALA A 39 -11.69 -3.15 15.47
C ALA A 39 -10.75 -2.64 14.36
N GLU A 40 -9.55 -3.24 14.25
CA GLU A 40 -8.56 -2.92 13.21
C GLU A 40 -8.22 -1.43 13.14
N ARG A 41 -7.74 -0.91 14.27
CA ARG A 41 -7.22 0.46 14.40
C ARG A 41 -5.73 0.45 14.66
N GLY A 42 -5.04 1.46 14.15
CA GLY A 42 -3.65 1.73 14.51
C GLY A 42 -3.50 2.05 16.00
N SER A 43 -2.32 1.77 16.54
CA SER A 43 -1.84 2.29 17.81
C SER A 43 -1.87 3.82 17.85
N SER A 44 -1.74 4.41 19.05
CA SER A 44 -1.66 5.88 19.19
C SER A 44 -0.56 6.49 18.32
N GLU A 45 0.56 5.80 18.19
CA GLU A 45 1.68 6.22 17.35
C GLU A 45 1.29 6.19 15.87
N GLU A 46 0.69 5.09 15.39
CA GLU A 46 0.26 4.94 13.99
C GLU A 46 -0.81 5.97 13.60
N GLN A 47 -1.77 6.25 14.49
CA GLN A 47 -2.74 7.32 14.28
C GLN A 47 -2.06 8.69 14.19
N GLY A 48 -1.05 8.96 15.03
CA GLY A 48 -0.27 10.18 14.97
C GLY A 48 0.57 10.33 13.70
N PHE A 49 1.07 9.22 13.14
CA PHE A 49 1.76 9.26 11.86
C PHE A 49 0.80 9.60 10.71
N GLY A 50 -0.42 9.06 10.74
CA GLY A 50 -1.50 9.43 9.82
C GLY A 50 -1.80 10.93 9.87
N ALA A 51 -2.10 11.46 11.07
CA ALA A 51 -2.37 12.88 11.27
C ALA A 51 -1.20 13.77 10.84
N LEU A 52 0.05 13.38 11.12
CA LEU A 52 1.22 14.12 10.67
C LEU A 52 1.34 14.13 9.14
N ALA A 53 1.12 12.99 8.48
CA ALA A 53 1.19 12.90 7.03
C ALA A 53 0.13 13.80 6.37
N GLU A 54 -1.11 13.76 6.87
CA GLU A 54 -2.19 14.65 6.44
C GLU A 54 -1.80 16.12 6.62
N MET A 55 -1.33 16.52 7.81
CA MET A 55 -0.92 17.90 8.09
C MET A 55 0.21 18.39 7.17
N VAL A 56 1.17 17.53 6.84
CA VAL A 56 2.26 17.85 5.90
C VAL A 56 1.71 18.07 4.49
N ILE A 57 0.83 17.19 4.02
CA ILE A 57 0.22 17.32 2.69
C ILE A 57 -0.65 18.58 2.63
N ARG A 58 -1.55 18.81 3.60
CA ARG A 58 -2.35 20.05 3.68
C ARG A 58 -1.48 21.30 3.66
N ASN A 59 -0.39 21.32 4.43
CA ASN A 59 0.52 22.45 4.47
C ASN A 59 1.17 22.73 3.10
N LYS A 60 1.58 21.68 2.38
CA LYS A 60 2.13 21.80 1.02
C LYS A 60 1.10 22.29 0.02
N LEU A 61 -0.15 21.83 0.14
CA LEU A 61 -1.26 22.26 -0.71
C LEU A 61 -1.80 23.66 -0.38
N GLY A 62 -1.28 24.33 0.64
CA GLY A 62 -1.81 25.62 1.10
C GLY A 62 -3.21 25.53 1.70
N MET A 63 -3.59 24.34 2.18
CA MET A 63 -4.91 24.08 2.77
C MET A 63 -4.96 24.44 4.26
N PRO A 64 -6.16 24.74 4.79
CA PRO A 64 -6.35 24.89 6.22
C PRO A 64 -5.92 23.65 7.01
N GLU A 65 -5.54 23.89 8.27
CA GLU A 65 -5.26 22.84 9.24
C GLU A 65 -6.49 21.97 9.49
N ILE A 66 -6.26 20.79 10.04
CA ILE A 66 -7.33 19.86 10.41
C ILE A 66 -8.27 20.56 11.38
N ASN A 67 -9.55 20.68 11.01
CA ASN A 67 -10.62 21.06 11.93
C ASN A 67 -11.24 19.78 12.51
N PRO A 68 -11.00 19.41 13.78
CA PRO A 68 -11.50 18.15 14.33
C PRO A 68 -13.02 18.05 14.36
N GLU A 69 -13.74 19.17 14.52
CA GLU A 69 -15.21 19.18 14.62
C GLU A 69 -15.90 18.82 13.30
N ASP A 70 -15.26 19.17 12.18
CA ASP A 70 -15.77 18.97 10.82
C ASP A 70 -14.96 17.91 10.05
N HIS A 71 -14.07 17.16 10.71
CA HIS A 71 -13.21 16.19 10.04
C HIS A 71 -14.04 14.96 9.61
N PRO A 72 -14.12 14.65 8.31
CA PRO A 72 -14.94 13.55 7.83
C PRO A 72 -14.34 12.21 8.22
N LEU A 73 -15.20 11.21 8.45
CA LEU A 73 -14.76 9.88 8.88
C LEU A 73 -14.02 9.10 7.76
N GLY A 74 -14.39 9.34 6.50
CA GLY A 74 -14.02 8.47 5.37
C GLY A 74 -12.85 8.96 4.52
N TYR A 75 -12.45 10.22 4.65
CA TYR A 75 -11.35 10.81 3.88
C TYR A 75 -10.69 11.94 4.69
N ASP A 76 -9.47 12.30 4.32
CA ASP A 76 -8.68 13.33 5.00
C ASP A 76 -8.77 14.68 4.30
N ILE A 77 -8.75 14.70 2.97
CA ILE A 77 -8.68 15.94 2.16
C ILE A 77 -9.77 15.92 1.08
N LEU A 78 -10.48 17.04 0.93
CA LEU A 78 -11.35 17.29 -0.22
C LEU A 78 -10.62 18.22 -1.20
N LEU A 79 -10.29 17.73 -2.40
CA LEU A 79 -9.65 18.51 -3.43
C LEU A 79 -10.64 19.52 -4.06
N PRO A 80 -10.16 20.62 -4.67
CA PRO A 80 -11.03 21.58 -5.36
C PRO A 80 -11.89 20.96 -6.48
N SER A 81 -11.44 19.84 -7.05
CA SER A 81 -12.16 19.05 -8.06
C SER A 81 -13.32 18.22 -7.48
N GLY A 82 -13.48 18.18 -6.15
CA GLY A 82 -14.46 17.36 -5.45
C GLY A 82 -13.99 15.95 -5.10
N ILE A 83 -12.75 15.59 -5.44
CA ILE A 83 -12.15 14.29 -5.13
C ILE A 83 -11.80 14.19 -3.65
N LYS A 84 -12.25 13.11 -3.01
CA LYS A 84 -12.00 12.75 -1.60
C LYS A 84 -10.74 11.90 -1.50
N VAL A 85 -9.78 12.37 -0.71
CA VAL A 85 -8.44 11.78 -0.59
C VAL A 85 -8.23 11.31 0.85
N ASP A 86 -7.85 10.05 1.02
CA ASP A 86 -7.44 9.49 2.31
C ASP A 86 -5.92 9.24 2.32
N VAL A 87 -5.22 9.82 3.30
CA VAL A 87 -3.76 9.77 3.43
C VAL A 87 -3.37 8.59 4.31
N LYS A 88 -2.66 7.63 3.71
CA LYS A 88 -2.22 6.41 4.37
C LYS A 88 -0.78 6.53 4.79
N CYS A 89 -0.51 6.45 6.09
CA CYS A 89 0.86 6.51 6.59
C CYS A 89 1.29 5.25 7.33
N ARG A 90 2.38 4.63 6.86
CA ARG A 90 3.13 3.62 7.61
C ARG A 90 4.35 4.27 8.29
N GLY A 91 4.50 4.08 9.60
CA GLY A 91 5.71 4.48 10.32
C GLY A 91 6.77 3.38 10.37
N GLY A 92 8.05 3.75 10.29
CA GLY A 92 9.15 2.79 10.39
C GLY A 92 10.49 3.43 10.74
N ALA A 93 11.38 2.68 11.38
CA ALA A 93 12.72 3.18 11.76
C ALA A 93 13.71 3.26 10.58
N LEU A 94 13.34 2.70 9.43
CA LEU A 94 14.12 2.68 8.21
C LEU A 94 13.51 3.66 7.18
N PRO A 95 14.35 4.28 6.34
CA PRO A 95 13.85 5.05 5.20
C PRO A 95 13.05 4.15 4.26
N PHE A 96 12.10 4.74 3.52
CA PHE A 96 11.46 4.03 2.43
C PHE A 96 12.49 3.64 1.38
N LYS A 97 12.37 2.42 0.85
CA LYS A 97 13.13 1.94 -0.29
C LYS A 97 12.16 1.26 -1.23
N GLU A 98 12.33 1.43 -2.53
CA GLU A 98 11.54 0.70 -3.53
C GLU A 98 11.84 -0.80 -3.52
N GLU A 99 13.02 -1.17 -3.02
CA GLU A 99 13.52 -2.53 -2.97
C GLU A 99 14.26 -2.80 -1.65
N TYR A 100 14.01 -3.97 -1.07
CA TYR A 100 14.64 -4.44 0.16
C TYR A 100 15.46 -5.70 -0.13
N GLU A 101 16.77 -5.63 0.06
CA GLU A 101 17.64 -6.80 -0.11
C GLU A 101 17.25 -7.93 0.84
N SER A 102 17.15 -9.15 0.32
CA SER A 102 16.99 -10.38 1.09
C SER A 102 18.32 -11.13 1.21
N SER A 103 18.35 -12.21 2.02
CA SER A 103 19.55 -13.04 2.24
C SER A 103 19.93 -13.89 1.02
N ASP A 104 18.99 -14.11 0.09
CA ASP A 104 19.22 -14.84 -1.16
C ASP A 104 19.83 -13.98 -2.28
N GLY A 105 20.12 -12.70 -1.99
CA GLY A 105 20.66 -11.75 -2.95
C GLY A 105 19.66 -11.32 -4.02
N ILE A 106 18.36 -11.52 -3.80
CA ILE A 106 17.28 -11.02 -4.65
C ILE A 106 16.51 -9.97 -3.83
N ALA A 107 16.26 -8.80 -4.42
CA ALA A 107 15.51 -7.77 -3.74
C ALA A 107 14.01 -8.11 -3.70
N ARG A 108 13.32 -7.58 -2.68
CA ARG A 108 11.85 -7.63 -2.56
C ARG A 108 11.30 -6.25 -2.78
N GLU A 109 10.37 -6.12 -3.72
CA GLU A 109 9.74 -4.86 -4.07
C GLU A 109 8.88 -4.33 -2.92
N ALA A 110 8.86 -3.01 -2.79
CA ALA A 110 8.09 -2.33 -1.77
C ALA A 110 6.59 -2.44 -2.02
N LYS A 111 5.87 -2.60 -0.92
CA LYS A 111 4.42 -2.70 -0.91
C LYS A 111 3.82 -1.90 0.23
N HIS A 112 2.57 -1.55 -0.02
CA HIS A 112 1.68 -0.84 0.86
C HIS A 112 0.55 -1.78 1.27
N ASN A 113 -0.07 -1.49 2.41
CA ASN A 113 -1.18 -2.26 2.93
C ASN A 113 -2.36 -1.36 3.23
N PHE A 114 -3.55 -1.90 3.00
CA PHE A 114 -4.82 -1.31 3.37
C PHE A 114 -5.54 -2.27 4.31
N PHE A 115 -6.24 -1.76 5.32
CA PHE A 115 -7.21 -2.59 6.01
C PHE A 115 -8.31 -2.94 5.01
N ALA A 116 -8.65 -4.22 4.88
CA ALA A 116 -9.63 -4.69 3.89
C ALA A 116 -10.98 -3.97 4.03
N ARG A 117 -11.38 -3.65 5.27
CA ARG A 117 -12.61 -2.88 5.57
C ARG A 117 -12.69 -1.55 4.81
N GLN A 118 -11.56 -0.94 4.44
CA GLN A 118 -11.54 0.36 3.74
C GLN A 118 -12.10 0.26 2.33
N MET A 119 -12.00 -0.91 1.72
CA MET A 119 -12.59 -1.19 0.41
C MET A 119 -14.06 -1.59 0.50
N HIS A 120 -14.51 -2.08 1.66
CA HIS A 120 -15.83 -2.72 1.82
C HIS A 120 -16.82 -1.94 2.68
N ASP A 121 -16.37 -1.01 3.53
CA ASP A 121 -17.23 -0.16 4.34
C ASP A 121 -17.62 1.10 3.55
N GLU A 122 -18.91 1.23 3.24
CA GLU A 122 -19.46 2.37 2.49
C GLU A 122 -19.29 3.71 3.22
N ARG A 123 -19.11 3.68 4.55
CA ARG A 123 -18.87 4.90 5.36
C ARG A 123 -17.45 5.44 5.18
N LEU A 124 -16.53 4.63 4.66
CA LEU A 124 -15.14 5.02 4.37
C LEU A 124 -15.05 5.44 2.89
N ASP A 125 -15.61 6.60 2.58
CA ASP A 125 -15.99 7.04 1.24
C ASP A 125 -14.92 7.83 0.48
N ALA A 126 -13.64 7.50 0.66
CA ALA A 126 -12.56 8.05 -0.14
C ALA A 126 -12.63 7.59 -1.61
N ASP A 127 -12.34 8.50 -2.54
CA ASP A 127 -12.20 8.19 -3.97
C ASP A 127 -10.79 7.64 -4.26
N ILE A 128 -9.78 8.24 -3.62
CA ILE A 128 -8.37 7.85 -3.78
C ILE A 128 -7.64 7.76 -2.44
N TYR A 129 -6.56 6.99 -2.44
CA TYR A 129 -5.60 6.90 -1.35
C TYR A 129 -4.26 7.48 -1.77
N VAL A 130 -3.67 8.32 -0.91
CA VAL A 130 -2.27 8.77 -1.05
C VAL A 130 -1.41 7.96 -0.08
N MET A 131 -0.45 7.22 -0.64
CA MET A 131 0.41 6.33 0.13
C MET A 131 1.64 7.07 0.63
N THR A 132 1.91 7.02 1.93
CA THR A 132 3.07 7.64 2.55
C THR A 132 3.80 6.70 3.51
N HIS A 133 5.10 6.88 3.64
CA HIS A 133 5.94 6.23 4.64
C HIS A 133 6.65 7.30 5.48
N LEU A 134 6.60 7.16 6.81
CA LEU A 134 7.29 8.04 7.73
C LEU A 134 8.49 7.32 8.34
N GLU A 135 9.69 7.79 8.03
CA GLU A 135 10.90 7.43 8.76
C GLU A 135 10.90 8.11 10.12
N THR A 136 10.92 7.30 11.18
CA THR A 136 10.86 7.75 12.57
C THR A 136 12.16 7.45 13.32
N PRO A 137 12.41 8.10 14.47
CA PRO A 137 13.47 7.71 15.39
C PRO A 137 13.14 6.39 16.09
N SER A 138 14.09 5.84 16.84
CA SER A 138 13.85 4.65 17.68
C SER A 138 12.79 4.89 18.74
N LYS A 139 12.77 6.10 19.33
CA LYS A 139 11.65 6.60 20.13
C LYS A 139 10.68 7.30 19.19
N ARG A 140 9.50 6.70 19.02
CA ARG A 140 8.55 7.06 17.96
C ARG A 140 7.47 8.05 18.39
N GLU A 141 7.48 8.45 19.66
CA GLU A 141 6.55 9.42 20.23
C GLU A 141 6.63 10.77 19.49
N LEU A 142 5.45 11.32 19.15
CA LEU A 142 5.31 12.70 18.70
C LEU A 142 5.25 13.64 19.92
N PRO A 143 5.82 14.87 19.83
CA PRO A 143 6.55 15.42 18.70
C PRO A 143 8.01 14.96 18.63
N GLY A 144 8.48 14.15 19.58
CA GLY A 144 9.90 13.83 19.74
C GLY A 144 10.71 15.05 20.19
N THR A 145 11.95 15.19 19.69
CA THR A 145 12.80 16.35 20.00
C THR A 145 13.31 17.04 18.73
N THR A 146 13.64 18.32 18.84
CA THR A 146 14.24 19.12 17.75
C THR A 146 15.60 18.60 17.27
N ARG A 147 16.28 17.77 18.08
CA ARG A 147 17.59 17.17 17.74
C ARG A 147 17.48 15.88 16.93
N GLN A 148 16.31 15.25 16.90
CA GLN A 148 16.12 14.01 16.13
C GLN A 148 16.20 14.29 14.63
N ARG A 149 17.03 13.52 13.94
CA ARG A 149 17.25 13.64 12.49
C ARG A 149 16.41 12.67 11.65
N LYS A 150 15.75 11.70 12.29
CA LYS A 150 14.92 10.68 11.65
C LYS A 150 13.45 11.05 11.72
N TRP A 151 13.09 12.05 10.93
CA TRP A 151 11.72 12.49 10.69
C TRP A 151 11.64 12.88 9.22
N VAL A 152 11.32 11.91 8.36
CA VAL A 152 11.27 12.09 6.91
C VAL A 152 10.02 11.41 6.39
N LEU A 153 9.13 12.18 5.76
CA LEU A 153 7.95 11.66 5.10
C LEU A 153 8.28 11.41 3.62
N TYR A 154 7.95 10.21 3.15
CA TYR A 154 8.06 9.78 1.77
C TYR A 154 6.63 9.68 1.24
N ILE A 155 6.27 10.50 0.25
CA ILE A 155 4.94 10.48 -0.39
C ILE A 155 5.08 9.68 -1.68
N CYS A 156 4.59 8.44 -1.67
CA CYS A 156 4.92 7.41 -2.65
C CYS A 156 4.11 7.49 -3.96
N GLY A 157 2.89 8.02 -3.90
CA GLY A 157 1.96 8.08 -5.02
C GLY A 157 0.52 7.91 -4.55
N TRP A 158 -0.40 7.79 -5.50
CA TRP A 158 -1.83 7.61 -5.25
C TRP A 158 -2.43 6.46 -6.05
N VAL A 159 -3.61 6.00 -5.62
CA VAL A 159 -4.40 4.96 -6.29
C VAL A 159 -5.88 5.13 -5.95
N SER A 160 -6.78 4.85 -6.88
CA SER A 160 -8.23 4.83 -6.63
C SER A 160 -8.63 3.68 -5.71
N LYS A 161 -9.68 3.90 -4.92
CA LYS A 161 -10.24 2.87 -4.03
C LYS A 161 -10.65 1.63 -4.81
N GLU A 162 -11.31 1.80 -5.94
CA GLU A 162 -11.78 0.70 -6.78
C GLU A 162 -10.62 -0.10 -7.38
N ARG A 163 -9.52 0.55 -7.79
CA ARG A 163 -8.36 -0.19 -8.30
C ARG A 163 -7.70 -1.03 -7.21
N VAL A 164 -7.61 -0.53 -5.97
CA VAL A 164 -7.16 -1.33 -4.82
C VAL A 164 -8.09 -2.53 -4.59
N ALA A 165 -9.41 -2.32 -4.63
CA ALA A 165 -10.38 -3.40 -4.46
C ALA A 165 -10.32 -4.46 -5.57
N ASN A 166 -10.04 -4.05 -6.80
CA ASN A 166 -10.03 -4.93 -7.97
C ASN A 166 -8.69 -5.67 -8.17
N GLU A 167 -7.56 -5.03 -7.87
CA GLU A 167 -6.23 -5.56 -8.19
C GLU A 167 -5.36 -5.87 -6.97
N GLY A 168 -5.72 -5.36 -5.78
CA GLY A 168 -4.99 -5.63 -4.55
C GLY A 168 -5.14 -7.09 -4.11
N VAL A 169 -4.13 -7.60 -3.42
CA VAL A 169 -4.16 -9.00 -2.93
C VAL A 169 -4.69 -9.02 -1.51
N TYR A 170 -5.92 -9.52 -1.34
CA TYR A 170 -6.49 -9.74 -0.02
C TYR A 170 -5.73 -10.82 0.75
N LEU A 171 -5.33 -10.49 1.98
CA LEU A 171 -4.60 -11.34 2.90
C LEU A 171 -5.32 -11.38 4.24
N PRO A 172 -5.83 -12.56 4.65
CA PRO A 172 -6.51 -12.69 5.91
C PRO A 172 -5.54 -12.52 7.09
N ARG A 173 -6.08 -12.19 8.26
CA ARG A 173 -5.32 -12.13 9.52
C ARG A 173 -4.45 -13.38 9.70
N GLY A 174 -3.18 -13.18 10.05
CA GLY A 174 -2.21 -14.26 10.22
C GLY A 174 -1.45 -14.62 8.95
N SER A 175 -1.86 -14.09 7.79
CA SER A 175 -1.11 -14.25 6.54
C SER A 175 0.32 -13.74 6.68
N LEU A 176 1.25 -14.51 6.13
CA LEU A 176 2.68 -14.22 6.19
C LEU A 176 3.08 -13.30 5.03
N THR A 177 3.94 -12.33 5.32
CA THR A 177 4.45 -11.39 4.34
C THR A 177 5.95 -11.17 4.50
N GLU A 178 6.63 -10.95 3.37
CA GLU A 178 8.08 -10.77 3.29
C GLU A 178 8.43 -9.31 2.98
N GLN A 179 9.46 -8.80 3.67
CA GLN A 179 10.09 -7.52 3.40
C GLN A 179 11.61 -7.68 3.53
N GLY A 180 12.30 -7.92 2.41
CA GLY A 180 13.74 -8.18 2.38
C GLY A 180 14.13 -9.36 3.27
N ARG A 181 14.94 -9.11 4.31
CA ARG A 181 15.39 -10.13 5.27
C ARG A 181 14.37 -10.44 6.37
N THR A 182 13.29 -9.67 6.46
CA THR A 182 12.30 -9.79 7.53
C THR A 182 11.01 -10.39 7.04
N TRP A 183 10.40 -11.22 7.90
CA TRP A 183 9.08 -11.79 7.70
C TRP A 183 8.19 -11.41 8.89
N PHE A 184 6.92 -11.14 8.63
CA PHE A 184 5.95 -10.86 9.68
C PHE A 184 4.56 -11.32 9.25
N THR A 185 3.68 -11.51 10.22
CA THR A 185 2.28 -11.86 9.97
C THR A 185 1.40 -10.63 10.14
N TYR A 186 0.38 -10.53 9.29
CA TYR A 186 -0.62 -9.48 9.41
C TYR A 186 -1.49 -9.67 10.66
N ARG A 187 -1.73 -8.56 11.37
CA ARG A 187 -2.55 -8.54 12.59
C ARG A 187 -4.05 -8.32 12.30
N GLY A 188 -4.38 -7.82 11.11
CA GLY A 188 -5.75 -7.58 10.65
C GLY A 188 -6.01 -8.23 9.30
N GLN A 189 -7.22 -8.01 8.77
CA GLN A 189 -7.60 -8.29 7.39
C GLN A 189 -6.99 -7.20 6.49
N GLU A 190 -6.10 -7.57 5.57
CA GLU A 190 -5.27 -6.60 4.85
C GLU A 190 -5.37 -6.82 3.34
N ILE A 191 -5.05 -5.79 2.57
CA ILE A 191 -4.89 -5.86 1.11
C ILE A 191 -3.49 -5.34 0.78
N GLU A 192 -2.67 -6.17 0.13
CA GLU A 192 -1.36 -5.78 -0.37
C GLU A 192 -1.47 -5.11 -1.75
N TYR A 193 -0.77 -3.98 -1.90
CA TYR A 193 -0.65 -3.28 -3.18
C TYR A 193 0.78 -2.78 -3.38
N TYR A 194 1.33 -2.95 -4.58
CA TYR A 194 2.76 -2.73 -4.81
C TYR A 194 3.06 -1.29 -5.22
N ASN A 195 4.15 -0.72 -4.68
CA ASN A 195 4.50 0.68 -4.91
C ASN A 195 4.64 1.01 -6.40
N ARG A 196 5.26 0.11 -7.17
CA ARG A 196 5.47 0.28 -8.62
C ARG A 196 4.17 0.42 -9.43
N ASN A 197 3.03 0.01 -8.85
CA ASN A 197 1.72 0.03 -9.49
C ASN A 197 0.90 1.27 -9.09
N LEU A 198 1.44 2.16 -8.24
CA LEU A 198 0.80 3.43 -7.90
C LEU A 198 0.94 4.45 -9.04
N ASN A 199 0.07 5.45 -9.04
CA ASN A 199 0.24 6.67 -9.83
C ASN A 199 1.22 7.61 -9.11
N GLY A 200 2.35 7.92 -9.72
CA GLY A 200 3.36 8.79 -9.12
C GLY A 200 2.98 10.26 -9.10
N LEU A 201 3.75 11.04 -8.34
CA LEU A 201 3.63 12.49 -8.27
C LEU A 201 5.04 13.08 -8.48
N GLU A 202 5.18 14.14 -9.26
CA GLU A 202 6.42 14.92 -9.34
C GLU A 202 6.51 15.90 -8.17
N THR A 203 5.39 16.52 -7.82
CA THR A 203 5.24 17.43 -6.67
C THR A 203 3.97 17.10 -5.87
N VAL A 204 3.86 17.58 -4.62
CA VAL A 204 2.66 17.31 -3.81
C VAL A 204 1.45 18.03 -4.40
N GLU A 205 1.70 19.19 -4.99
CA GLU A 205 0.75 20.07 -5.66
C GLU A 205 0.08 19.39 -6.86
N ASP A 206 0.69 18.37 -7.46
CA ASP A 206 0.08 17.57 -8.53
C ASP A 206 -1.25 16.93 -8.09
N LEU A 207 -1.44 16.69 -6.77
CA LEU A 207 -2.72 16.23 -6.23
C LEU A 207 -3.88 17.17 -6.59
N LEU A 208 -3.64 18.50 -6.63
CA LEU A 208 -4.67 19.49 -6.96
C LEU A 208 -5.15 19.38 -8.41
N SER A 209 -4.38 18.72 -9.27
CA SER A 209 -4.70 18.54 -10.69
C SER A 209 -5.55 17.30 -10.98
N ILE A 210 -5.72 16.41 -9.99
CA ILE A 210 -6.50 15.18 -10.11
C ILE A 210 -7.99 15.54 -10.14
N ASP A 211 -8.69 15.07 -11.18
CA ASP A 211 -10.11 15.27 -11.40
C ASP A 211 -10.87 13.94 -11.57
N PRO A 212 -12.23 13.94 -11.58
CA PRO A 212 -13.01 12.70 -11.71
C PRO A 212 -12.65 11.83 -12.94
N PRO A 213 -12.38 12.40 -14.13
CA PRO A 213 -11.84 11.62 -15.25
C PRO A 213 -10.54 10.85 -14.95
N ASP A 214 -9.61 11.43 -14.17
CA ASP A 214 -8.37 10.76 -13.77
C ASP A 214 -8.65 9.55 -12.85
N VAL A 215 -9.58 9.72 -11.90
CA VAL A 215 -10.01 8.63 -10.99
C VAL A 215 -10.73 7.52 -11.74
N GLU A 216 -11.63 7.86 -12.67
CA GLU A 216 -12.34 6.87 -13.49
C GLU A 216 -11.37 6.11 -14.41
N LYS A 217 -10.36 6.79 -14.95
CA LYS A 217 -9.30 6.13 -15.71
C LYS A 217 -8.53 5.12 -14.86
N ASP A 218 -8.15 5.50 -13.64
CA ASP A 218 -7.43 4.62 -12.72
C ASP A 218 -8.28 3.42 -12.29
N ARG A 219 -9.55 3.65 -11.95
CA ARG A 219 -10.53 2.60 -11.59
C ARG A 219 -10.64 1.50 -12.64
N ASN A 220 -10.54 1.86 -13.92
CA ASN A 220 -10.67 0.94 -15.04
C ASN A 220 -9.34 0.27 -15.45
N HIS A 221 -8.23 0.61 -14.79
CA HIS A 221 -6.95 -0.04 -15.03
C HIS A 221 -7.00 -1.51 -14.62
N LYS A 222 -6.33 -2.37 -15.40
CA LYS A 222 -6.26 -3.81 -15.17
C LYS A 222 -4.93 -4.38 -15.62
N GLY A 223 -4.51 -5.44 -14.94
CA GLY A 223 -3.42 -6.32 -15.37
C GLY A 223 -2.13 -6.15 -14.60
N ASP A 224 -2.18 -5.50 -13.44
CA ASP A 224 -1.02 -5.32 -12.58
C ASP A 224 -0.70 -6.58 -11.77
N LEU A 225 0.60 -6.86 -11.69
CA LEU A 225 1.11 -7.91 -10.82
C LEU A 225 1.39 -7.31 -9.43
N ASN A 226 0.39 -7.37 -8.54
CA ASN A 226 0.54 -7.05 -7.12
C ASN A 226 1.16 -8.22 -6.32
N LEU A 227 2.32 -8.70 -6.80
CA LEU A 227 3.19 -9.67 -6.13
C LEU A 227 4.65 -9.27 -6.36
N THR A 228 5.57 -9.60 -5.46
CA THR A 228 6.99 -9.47 -5.77
C THR A 228 7.33 -10.36 -6.96
N SER A 229 8.37 -10.01 -7.72
CA SER A 229 8.88 -10.86 -8.80
C SER A 229 9.28 -12.24 -8.27
N VAL A 230 9.80 -12.28 -7.04
CA VAL A 230 10.15 -13.51 -6.32
C VAL A 230 8.92 -14.35 -6.00
N ASP A 231 7.84 -13.71 -5.56
CA ASP A 231 6.58 -14.36 -5.19
C ASP A 231 5.95 -14.98 -6.42
N ALA A 232 5.94 -14.26 -7.54
CA ALA A 232 5.45 -14.78 -8.81
C ALA A 232 6.22 -16.03 -9.25
N VAL A 233 7.56 -16.00 -9.20
CA VAL A 233 8.40 -17.15 -9.61
C VAL A 233 8.24 -18.34 -8.65
N ARG A 234 8.25 -18.12 -7.33
CA ARG A 234 8.12 -19.22 -6.34
C ARG A 234 6.75 -19.89 -6.39
N ILE A 235 5.69 -19.10 -6.56
CA ILE A 235 4.33 -19.61 -6.74
C ILE A 235 4.25 -20.43 -8.02
N ALA A 236 4.84 -19.96 -9.13
CA ALA A 236 4.85 -20.70 -10.39
C ALA A 236 5.54 -22.08 -10.23
N TYR A 237 6.69 -22.14 -9.56
CA TYR A 237 7.38 -23.41 -9.26
C TYR A 237 6.53 -24.35 -8.42
N ASP A 238 5.90 -23.86 -7.34
CA ASP A 238 5.06 -24.69 -6.47
C ASP A 238 3.85 -25.25 -7.22
N LEU A 239 3.20 -24.41 -8.05
CA LEU A 239 2.05 -24.83 -8.87
C LEU A 239 2.43 -25.82 -9.98
N ILE A 240 3.66 -25.78 -10.50
CA ILE A 240 4.19 -26.84 -11.38
C ILE A 240 4.30 -28.16 -10.60
N GLY A 241 4.89 -28.12 -9.40
CA GLY A 241 5.00 -29.29 -8.52
C GLY A 241 3.65 -29.91 -8.16
N ARG A 242 2.59 -29.10 -8.11
CA ARG A 242 1.20 -29.52 -7.89
C ARG A 242 0.46 -29.96 -9.16
N GLY A 243 1.10 -29.92 -10.33
CA GLY A 243 0.48 -30.28 -11.61
C GLY A 243 -0.56 -29.27 -12.14
N VAL A 244 -0.59 -28.06 -11.57
CA VAL A 244 -1.49 -26.96 -11.99
C VAL A 244 -0.89 -26.21 -13.17
N LEU A 245 0.38 -25.82 -13.08
CA LEU A 245 1.11 -25.13 -14.13
C LEU A 245 2.13 -26.04 -14.82
N SER A 246 2.81 -25.50 -15.84
CA SER A 246 3.86 -26.19 -16.60
C SER A 246 5.04 -25.24 -16.83
N GLU A 247 6.19 -25.78 -17.26
CA GLU A 247 7.42 -25.03 -17.50
C GLU A 247 7.24 -23.84 -18.46
N LYS A 248 6.32 -23.93 -19.44
CA LYS A 248 6.00 -22.80 -20.33
C LYS A 248 5.44 -21.59 -19.56
N HIS A 249 4.67 -21.82 -18.50
CA HIS A 249 4.10 -20.75 -17.67
C HIS A 249 5.19 -20.12 -16.80
N LEU A 250 6.09 -20.92 -16.25
CA LEU A 250 7.25 -20.41 -15.52
C LEU A 250 8.15 -19.56 -16.42
N ALA A 251 8.49 -20.04 -17.62
CA ALA A 251 9.29 -19.27 -18.57
C ALA A 251 8.63 -17.93 -18.94
N PHE A 252 7.31 -17.90 -19.04
CA PHE A 252 6.54 -16.66 -19.22
C PHE A 252 6.70 -15.72 -18.01
N VAL A 253 6.49 -16.22 -16.78
CA VAL A 253 6.67 -15.42 -15.55
C VAL A 253 8.08 -14.87 -15.43
N GLN A 254 9.11 -15.70 -15.64
CA GLN A 254 10.51 -15.28 -15.57
C GLN A 254 10.86 -14.22 -16.61
N LYS A 255 10.26 -14.28 -17.80
CA LYS A 255 10.42 -13.26 -18.84
C LYS A 255 9.79 -11.93 -18.42
N GLU A 256 8.57 -11.96 -17.89
CA GLU A 256 7.84 -10.74 -17.49
C GLU A 256 8.44 -10.08 -16.24
N THR A 257 8.95 -10.87 -15.29
CA THR A 257 9.55 -10.35 -14.05
C THR A 257 11.05 -10.12 -14.14
N GLY A 258 11.72 -10.69 -15.15
CA GLY A 258 13.18 -10.67 -15.30
C GLY A 258 13.94 -11.55 -14.30
N LEU A 259 13.25 -12.38 -13.50
CA LEU A 259 13.86 -13.19 -12.44
C LEU A 259 13.97 -14.66 -12.83
N THR A 260 15.19 -15.22 -12.83
CA THR A 260 15.47 -16.62 -13.22
C THR A 260 15.83 -17.56 -12.05
N LYS A 261 15.89 -17.06 -10.82
CA LYS A 261 16.31 -17.82 -9.64
C LYS A 261 15.12 -18.50 -8.94
N ILE A 262 15.38 -19.66 -8.33
CA ILE A 262 14.39 -20.45 -7.58
C ILE A 262 14.37 -20.03 -6.11
N VAL A 263 13.18 -19.81 -5.55
CA VAL A 263 12.95 -19.51 -4.13
C VAL A 263 11.82 -20.40 -3.60
N LYS A 264 11.92 -20.90 -2.36
CA LYS A 264 10.92 -21.82 -1.77
C LYS A 264 9.71 -21.07 -1.18
N PRO A 265 8.49 -21.63 -1.23
CA PRO A 265 7.27 -20.93 -0.81
C PRO A 265 6.94 -21.06 0.69
N ILE A 266 6.43 -19.97 1.28
CA ILE A 266 5.57 -19.94 2.49
C ILE A 266 4.58 -18.77 2.31
N LEU A 267 3.57 -18.92 1.45
CA LEU A 267 2.63 -17.84 1.12
C LEU A 267 1.17 -18.27 1.26
N HIS A 268 0.29 -17.29 1.43
CA HIS A 268 -1.16 -17.51 1.51
C HIS A 268 -1.74 -17.84 0.13
N ALA A 269 -2.79 -18.68 0.09
CA ALA A 269 -3.40 -19.18 -1.15
C ALA A 269 -3.90 -18.05 -2.07
N ASN A 270 -4.40 -16.94 -1.52
CA ASN A 270 -4.85 -15.78 -2.31
C ASN A 270 -3.74 -15.19 -3.21
N GLN A 271 -2.47 -15.26 -2.80
CA GLN A 271 -1.36 -14.83 -3.65
C GLN A 271 -1.18 -15.77 -4.87
N TYR A 272 -1.47 -17.06 -4.71
CA TYR A 272 -1.43 -18.03 -5.81
C TYR A 272 -2.52 -17.73 -6.82
N PHE A 273 -3.75 -17.48 -6.35
CA PHE A 273 -4.87 -17.10 -7.22
C PHE A 273 -4.63 -15.77 -7.92
N HIS A 274 -4.02 -14.78 -7.25
CA HIS A 274 -3.61 -13.53 -7.90
C HIS A 274 -2.70 -13.78 -9.11
N LEU A 275 -1.65 -14.62 -8.96
CA LEU A 275 -0.77 -14.96 -10.07
C LEU A 275 -1.54 -15.64 -11.22
N LEU A 276 -2.43 -16.59 -10.90
CA LEU A 276 -3.24 -17.31 -11.88
C LEU A 276 -4.16 -16.38 -12.67
N TYR A 277 -4.87 -15.47 -11.99
CA TYR A 277 -5.73 -14.49 -12.65
C TYR A 277 -4.94 -13.48 -13.47
N TRP A 278 -3.76 -13.06 -13.00
CA TRP A 278 -2.85 -12.23 -13.77
C TRP A 278 -2.37 -12.93 -15.05
N LEU A 279 -1.94 -14.19 -14.97
CA LEU A 279 -1.56 -15.00 -16.14
C LEU A 279 -2.72 -15.17 -17.13
N LYS A 280 -3.94 -15.41 -16.62
CA LYS A 280 -5.16 -15.48 -17.45
C LYS A 280 -5.43 -14.15 -18.15
N GLY A 281 -5.31 -13.03 -17.44
CA GLY A 281 -5.47 -11.68 -18.00
C GLY A 281 -4.46 -11.37 -19.10
N LYS A 282 -3.27 -11.99 -19.06
CA LYS A 282 -2.24 -11.92 -20.12
C LYS A 282 -2.43 -12.93 -21.25
N GLY A 283 -3.47 -13.77 -21.20
CA GLY A 283 -3.70 -14.85 -22.18
C GLY A 283 -2.70 -16.01 -22.09
N ALA A 284 -1.92 -16.09 -21.01
CA ALA A 284 -0.93 -17.13 -20.79
C ALA A 284 -1.50 -18.39 -20.12
N LEU A 285 -2.79 -18.36 -19.73
CA LEU A 285 -3.45 -19.38 -18.93
C LEU A 285 -4.95 -19.49 -19.29
N THR A 286 -5.54 -20.67 -19.11
CA THR A 286 -6.96 -20.94 -19.38
C THR A 286 -7.73 -21.24 -18.08
N ASP A 287 -9.06 -21.27 -18.15
CA ASP A 287 -9.89 -21.65 -17.00
C ASP A 287 -9.58 -23.06 -16.46
N GLY A 288 -9.07 -23.95 -17.31
CA GLY A 288 -8.70 -25.30 -16.89
C GLY A 288 -7.61 -25.33 -15.82
N GLU A 289 -6.61 -24.44 -15.88
CA GLU A 289 -5.59 -24.35 -14.83
C GLU A 289 -6.12 -23.74 -13.53
N ILE A 290 -7.03 -22.77 -13.60
CA ILE A 290 -7.66 -22.19 -12.40
C ILE A 290 -8.50 -23.25 -11.68
N GLU A 291 -9.27 -24.05 -12.41
CA GLU A 291 -10.06 -25.13 -11.81
C GLU A 291 -9.18 -26.20 -11.16
N LYS A 292 -8.03 -26.55 -11.75
CA LYS A 292 -7.04 -27.42 -11.10
C LYS A 292 -6.53 -26.82 -9.79
N ALA A 293 -6.24 -25.52 -9.77
CA ALA A 293 -5.78 -24.85 -8.54
C ALA A 293 -6.82 -24.92 -7.43
N ARG A 294 -8.12 -24.70 -7.74
CA ARG A 294 -9.24 -24.79 -6.79
C ARG A 294 -9.41 -26.16 -6.15
N GLN A 295 -8.89 -27.23 -6.77
CA GLN A 295 -8.93 -28.58 -6.19
C GLN A 295 -7.87 -28.82 -5.12
N VAL A 296 -6.80 -28.01 -5.09
CA VAL A 296 -5.63 -28.22 -4.22
C VAL A 296 -5.29 -27.02 -3.32
N LEU A 297 -5.93 -25.88 -3.56
CA LEU A 297 -5.81 -24.63 -2.80
C LEU A 297 -7.20 -24.04 -2.58
N GLN A 298 -7.37 -23.35 -1.46
CA GLN A 298 -8.62 -22.65 -1.13
C GLN A 298 -8.37 -21.15 -1.11
N GLU A 299 -9.03 -20.42 -2.00
CA GLU A 299 -9.08 -18.95 -1.97
C GLU A 299 -9.99 -18.51 -0.82
N GLU A 300 -9.52 -17.58 0.01
CA GLU A 300 -10.30 -17.03 1.10
C GLU A 300 -10.89 -15.68 0.69
N PRO A 301 -12.22 -15.53 0.62
CA PRO A 301 -12.85 -14.23 0.40
C PRO A 301 -12.77 -13.38 1.67
N TYR A 302 -12.93 -12.06 1.51
CA TYR A 302 -13.15 -11.19 2.66
C TYR A 302 -14.46 -11.57 3.36
N SER A 303 -14.39 -11.86 4.66
CA SER A 303 -15.53 -12.31 5.46
C SER A 303 -16.04 -11.27 6.45
N GLY A 304 -15.53 -10.03 6.39
CA GLY A 304 -15.86 -8.99 7.36
C GLY A 304 -14.98 -9.01 8.61
N ILE A 305 -15.37 -8.18 9.58
CA ILE A 305 -14.90 -8.22 10.98
C ILE A 305 -16.08 -8.60 11.87
#